data_AF-A0A5C3Q345-F1
#
_entry.id   AF-A0A5C3Q345-F1
#
_cell.length_a   1.000
_cell.length_b   1.000
_cell.length_c   1.000
_cell.angle_alpha   90.00
_cell.angle_beta   90.00
_cell.angle_gamma   90.00
#
_symmetry.space_group_name_H-M   'P 1'
#
loop_
_entity.id
_entity.type
_entity.pdbx_description
1 polymer ?
#
loop_
_entity_poly.entity_id
_entity_poly.type
_entity_poly.pdbx_seq_one_letter_code
_entity_poly.pdbx_strand_id
1 'polypeptide(L)'
;MKFIAASVFGLNLFLCTGATVLPRQGNISNRPTCGTTGDAVLADCRKLLDNWPAFPDWNPTCHYGVNKAWNPVCEGGCCVYTDWDGALWADVKNAVSNLMGCASEEKNAINGVIDVVDTGRVCVGDRAACGDCFED
;
A
#
# COMPACT_ATOMS: atom_id res chain seq x y z
N MET A 1 -11.35 2.20 70.74
CA MET A 1 -12.06 1.17 69.96
C MET A 1 -12.62 1.88 68.73
N LYS A 2 -12.12 1.63 67.51
CA LYS A 2 -12.64 0.59 66.58
C LYS A 2 -14.13 0.89 66.26
N PHE A 3 -14.63 1.16 65.04
CA PHE A 3 -14.18 0.86 63.68
C PHE A 3 -14.87 1.78 62.64
N ILE A 4 -14.27 1.76 61.44
CA ILE A 4 -14.61 2.34 60.14
C ILE A 4 -15.93 1.79 59.55
N ALA A 5 -16.68 2.62 58.81
CA ALA A 5 -17.51 2.19 57.65
C ALA A 5 -17.77 3.43 56.76
N ALA A 6 -16.95 3.69 55.75
CA ALA A 6 -17.01 3.14 54.39
C ALA A 6 -18.00 3.91 53.50
N SER A 7 -17.47 4.97 52.86
CA SER A 7 -18.08 5.65 51.72
C SER A 7 -18.19 4.68 50.55
N VAL A 8 -19.39 4.49 50.01
CA VAL A 8 -19.64 3.68 48.82
C VAL A 8 -19.12 4.45 47.60
N PHE A 9 -17.90 4.14 47.17
CA PHE A 9 -17.37 4.63 45.90
C PHE A 9 -18.07 3.92 44.74
N GLY A 10 -18.52 4.72 43.77
CA GLY A 10 -19.29 4.28 42.62
C GLY A 10 -18.50 3.34 41.71
N LEU A 11 -19.19 2.30 41.25
CA LEU A 11 -18.73 1.44 40.17
C LEU A 11 -19.27 2.02 38.86
N ASN A 12 -18.55 2.95 38.25
CA ASN A 12 -18.77 3.30 36.85
C ASN A 12 -18.21 2.14 36.01
N LEU A 13 -19.10 1.30 35.49
CA LEU A 13 -18.77 0.30 34.48
C LEU A 13 -18.42 1.04 33.18
N PHE A 14 -17.15 1.39 33.00
CA PHE A 14 -16.63 1.77 31.70
C PHE A 14 -16.51 0.51 30.84
N LEU A 15 -17.58 0.21 30.09
CA LEU A 15 -17.48 -0.64 28.91
C LEU A 15 -16.75 0.16 27.84
N CYS A 16 -15.42 0.07 27.82
CA CYS A 16 -14.67 0.37 26.60
C CYS A 16 -15.04 -0.73 25.58
N THR A 17 -16.08 -0.49 24.79
CA THR A 17 -16.21 -1.12 23.48
C THR A 17 -14.99 -0.69 22.69
N GLY A 18 -13.92 -1.47 22.79
CA GLY A 18 -12.82 -1.41 21.86
C GLY A 18 -13.41 -1.62 20.48
N ALA A 19 -13.57 -0.53 19.73
CA ALA A 19 -13.77 -0.61 18.31
C ALA A 19 -12.52 -1.31 17.78
N THR A 20 -12.62 -2.61 17.56
CA THR A 20 -11.73 -3.31 16.63
C THR A 20 -12.00 -2.65 15.28
N VAL A 21 -11.21 -1.61 14.98
CA VAL A 21 -10.99 -1.19 13.61
C VAL A 21 -10.30 -2.37 12.96
N LEU A 22 -11.11 -3.30 12.43
CA LEU A 22 -10.62 -4.28 11.48
C LEU A 22 -9.93 -3.44 10.40
N PRO A 23 -8.64 -3.65 10.10
CA PRO A 23 -8.08 -3.06 8.91
C PRO A 23 -9.02 -3.48 7.79
N ARG A 24 -9.60 -2.50 7.08
CA ARG A 24 -10.35 -2.79 5.87
C ARG A 24 -9.41 -3.67 5.06
N GLN A 25 -9.76 -4.95 4.90
CA GLN A 25 -9.08 -5.79 3.92
C GLN A 25 -9.26 -5.00 2.63
N GLY A 26 -8.16 -4.37 2.18
CA GLY A 26 -8.19 -3.42 1.08
C GLY A 26 -8.90 -4.08 -0.09
N ASN A 27 -9.52 -3.29 -0.95
CA ASN A 27 -10.23 -3.82 -2.11
C ASN A 27 -9.20 -4.37 -3.12
N ILE A 28 -8.48 -5.44 -2.77
CA ILE A 28 -7.27 -5.91 -3.43
C ILE A 28 -7.43 -7.40 -3.70
N SER A 29 -7.15 -7.79 -4.93
CA SER A 29 -7.04 -9.19 -5.31
C SER A 29 -5.83 -9.78 -4.59
N ASN A 30 -6.01 -10.83 -3.77
CA ASN A 30 -4.92 -11.52 -3.06
C ASN A 30 -3.92 -12.26 -4.00
N ARG A 31 -3.85 -11.89 -5.28
CA ARG A 31 -3.07 -12.57 -6.31
C ARG A 31 -2.21 -11.55 -7.06
N PRO A 32 -1.10 -11.09 -6.46
CA PRO A 32 -0.12 -10.32 -7.20
C PRO A 32 0.53 -11.16 -8.30
N THR A 33 0.85 -10.53 -9.42
CA THR A 33 1.74 -11.08 -10.45
C THR A 33 3.12 -10.46 -10.27
N CYS A 34 4.12 -11.28 -9.98
CA CYS A 34 5.50 -10.85 -9.74
C CYS A 34 6.33 -10.97 -11.02
N GLY A 35 7.40 -10.17 -11.17
CA GLY A 35 8.34 -10.32 -12.31
C GLY A 35 7.85 -9.72 -13.63
N THR A 36 6.88 -8.80 -13.58
CA THR A 36 6.21 -8.24 -14.77
C THR A 36 6.95 -7.06 -15.39
N THR A 37 8.02 -6.55 -14.76
CA THR A 37 8.64 -5.28 -15.17
C THR A 37 10.05 -5.07 -14.60
N GLY A 38 10.64 -3.88 -14.78
CA GLY A 38 11.94 -3.49 -14.22
C GLY A 38 12.03 -3.62 -12.70
N ASP A 39 13.17 -4.12 -12.21
CA ASP A 39 13.40 -4.41 -10.78
C ASP A 39 13.58 -3.13 -9.95
N ALA A 40 12.61 -2.81 -9.09
CA ALA A 40 12.80 -1.78 -8.06
C ALA A 40 13.75 -2.27 -6.97
N VAL A 41 14.47 -1.32 -6.35
CA VAL A 41 15.33 -1.60 -5.20
C VAL A 41 14.48 -1.88 -3.96
N LEU A 42 14.57 -3.09 -3.41
CA LEU A 42 13.75 -3.54 -2.28
C LEU A 42 13.90 -2.64 -1.04
N ALA A 43 15.14 -2.25 -0.71
CA ALA A 43 15.41 -1.37 0.42
C ALA A 43 14.69 -0.01 0.30
N ASP A 44 14.60 0.52 -0.92
CA ASP A 44 13.92 1.79 -1.18
C ASP A 44 12.40 1.62 -1.07
N CYS A 45 11.85 0.49 -1.52
CA CYS A 45 10.41 0.19 -1.35
C CYS A 45 10.01 0.03 0.12
N ARG A 46 10.88 -0.56 0.95
CA ARG A 46 10.68 -0.61 2.40
C ARG A 46 10.66 0.78 3.01
N LYS A 47 11.65 1.60 2.66
CA LYS A 47 11.73 3.00 3.10
C LYS A 47 10.51 3.81 2.69
N LEU A 48 10.00 3.58 1.47
CA LEU A 48 8.78 4.19 0.97
C LEU A 48 7.56 3.79 1.81
N LEU A 49 7.38 2.51 2.14
CA LEU A 49 6.28 2.04 2.98
C LEU A 49 6.34 2.61 4.41
N ASP A 50 7.55 2.69 4.97
CA ASP A 50 7.79 3.25 6.30
C ASP A 50 7.49 4.75 6.35
N ASN A 51 7.79 5.49 5.27
CA ASN A 51 7.61 6.93 5.15
C ASN A 51 6.53 7.30 4.12
N TRP A 52 5.45 6.52 4.10
CA TRP A 52 4.46 6.58 3.03
C TRP A 52 3.88 7.99 2.81
N PRO A 53 4.16 8.64 1.66
CA PRO A 53 3.90 10.06 1.50
C PRO A 53 2.45 10.33 1.09
N ALA A 54 2.05 11.59 1.16
CA ALA A 54 0.88 12.07 0.43
C ALA A 54 1.28 12.26 -1.04
N PHE A 55 0.47 11.77 -1.97
CA PHE A 55 0.75 11.85 -3.41
C PHE A 55 0.53 13.28 -3.92
N PRO A 56 1.59 14.02 -4.26
CA PRO A 56 1.47 15.43 -4.59
C PRO A 56 1.18 15.66 -6.08
N ASP A 57 1.43 14.66 -6.93
CA ASP A 57 1.30 14.75 -8.38
C ASP A 57 0.64 13.48 -8.93
N TRP A 58 -0.37 13.68 -9.77
CA TRP A 58 -1.11 12.65 -10.51
C TRP A 58 -1.09 12.95 -12.01
N ASN A 59 -0.02 13.56 -12.50
CA ASN A 59 0.18 13.66 -13.94
C ASN A 59 0.44 12.27 -14.53
N PRO A 60 -0.17 11.94 -15.68
CA PRO A 60 0.12 10.69 -16.36
C PRO A 60 1.59 10.69 -16.78
N THR A 61 2.30 9.62 -16.42
CA THR A 61 3.75 9.50 -16.62
C THR A 61 4.12 8.65 -17.81
N CYS A 62 3.23 7.75 -18.24
CA CYS A 62 3.43 6.95 -19.45
C CYS A 62 2.11 6.43 -20.04
N HIS A 63 2.25 5.77 -21.19
CA HIS A 63 1.18 5.10 -21.93
C HIS A 63 1.51 3.61 -22.05
N TYR A 64 0.49 2.76 -22.01
CA TYR A 64 0.57 1.34 -22.33
C TYR A 64 -0.60 0.98 -23.24
N GLY A 65 -0.32 0.47 -24.43
CA GLY A 65 -1.31 0.42 -25.52
C GLY A 65 -2.03 1.76 -25.74
N VAL A 66 -3.36 1.79 -25.54
CA VAL A 66 -4.19 3.01 -25.63
C VAL A 66 -4.45 3.69 -24.28
N ASN A 67 -4.01 3.06 -23.19
CA ASN A 67 -4.26 3.50 -21.84
C ASN A 67 -3.10 4.36 -21.31
N LYS A 68 -3.33 4.97 -20.14
CA LYS A 68 -2.35 5.79 -19.43
C LYS A 68 -2.05 5.17 -18.09
N ALA A 69 -0.83 5.38 -17.61
CA ALA A 69 -0.47 5.08 -16.24
C ALA A 69 0.11 6.33 -15.56
N TRP A 70 -0.03 6.34 -14.25
CA TRP A 70 0.33 7.42 -13.36
C TRP A 70 1.41 6.95 -12.41
N ASN A 71 2.33 7.84 -12.03
CA ASN A 71 3.34 7.57 -11.01
C ASN A 71 3.11 8.51 -9.82
N PRO A 72 2.28 8.12 -8.85
CA PRO A 72 2.01 8.96 -7.69
C PRO A 72 3.21 9.15 -6.76
N VAL A 73 4.19 8.24 -6.79
CA VAL A 73 5.37 8.29 -5.92
C VAL A 73 6.55 7.45 -6.43
N CYS A 74 7.75 8.01 -6.26
CA CYS A 74 8.99 7.24 -6.20
C CYS A 74 9.79 7.62 -4.95
N GLU A 75 10.42 6.63 -4.33
CA GLU A 75 11.50 6.80 -3.36
C GLU A 75 12.72 6.07 -3.91
N GLY A 76 13.81 6.79 -4.19
CA GLY A 76 15.01 6.19 -4.76
C GLY A 76 14.72 5.41 -6.05
N GLY A 77 15.08 4.12 -6.06
CA GLY A 77 14.82 3.17 -7.14
C GLY A 77 13.47 2.45 -7.07
N CYS A 78 12.60 2.78 -6.10
CA CYS A 78 11.27 2.20 -5.99
C CYS A 78 10.20 3.18 -6.47
N CYS A 79 9.52 2.85 -7.55
CA CYS A 79 8.40 3.63 -8.07
C CYS A 79 7.10 2.83 -8.00
N VAL A 80 6.03 3.54 -7.66
CA VAL A 80 4.67 2.99 -7.64
C VAL A 80 3.91 3.58 -8.81
N TYR A 81 3.20 2.73 -9.54
CA TYR A 81 2.37 3.15 -10.65
C TYR A 81 0.92 2.71 -10.46
N THR A 82 -0.02 3.48 -10.98
CA THR A 82 -1.44 3.11 -11.08
C THR A 82 -1.90 3.25 -12.52
N ASP A 83 -2.85 2.42 -12.93
CA ASP A 83 -3.44 2.49 -14.27
C ASP A 83 -4.78 3.23 -14.33
N TRP A 84 -5.11 3.95 -13.25
CA TRP A 84 -6.28 4.81 -13.16
C TRP A 84 -5.95 6.11 -12.40
N ASP A 85 -6.75 7.14 -12.66
CA ASP A 85 -6.68 8.45 -12.02
C ASP A 85 -7.46 8.46 -10.70
N GLY A 86 -6.92 9.13 -9.68
CA GLY A 86 -7.58 9.30 -8.39
C GLY A 86 -7.53 8.06 -7.48
N ALA A 87 -6.48 7.25 -7.57
CA ALA A 87 -6.30 6.10 -6.69
C ALA A 87 -6.31 6.52 -5.21
N LEU A 88 -7.09 5.80 -4.40
CA LEU A 88 -7.17 6.05 -2.98
C LEU A 88 -5.84 5.71 -2.33
N TRP A 89 -5.30 6.66 -1.58
CA TRP A 89 -4.02 6.55 -0.88
C TRP A 89 -3.87 5.25 -0.08
N ALA A 90 -4.94 4.84 0.62
CA ALA A 90 -4.95 3.63 1.43
C ALA A 90 -4.91 2.35 0.58
N ASP A 91 -5.59 2.33 -0.57
CA ASP A 91 -5.61 1.17 -1.46
C ASP A 91 -4.27 1.00 -2.15
N VAL A 92 -3.65 2.10 -2.62
CA VAL A 92 -2.29 2.07 -3.17
C VAL A 92 -1.29 1.57 -2.12
N LYS A 93 -1.37 2.05 -0.88
CA LYS A 93 -0.49 1.58 0.21
C LYS A 93 -0.66 0.09 0.49
N ASN A 94 -1.91 -0.36 0.59
CA ASN A 94 -2.23 -1.76 0.81
C ASN A 94 -1.74 -2.64 -0.34
N ALA A 95 -1.85 -2.17 -1.59
CA ALA A 95 -1.38 -2.88 -2.77
C ALA A 95 0.13 -3.05 -2.77
N VAL A 96 0.87 -1.96 -2.54
CA VAL A 96 2.34 -2.00 -2.43
C VAL A 96 2.77 -2.90 -1.27
N SER A 97 2.06 -2.88 -0.15
CA SER A 97 2.34 -3.78 0.97
C SER A 97 2.16 -5.26 0.62
N ASN A 98 1.15 -5.60 -0.18
CA ASN A 98 0.94 -6.97 -0.68
C ASN A 98 2.01 -7.37 -1.71
N LEU A 99 2.41 -6.44 -2.58
CA LEU A 99 3.47 -6.66 -3.56
C LEU A 99 4.84 -6.91 -2.90
N MET A 100 5.04 -6.56 -1.63
CA MET A 100 6.24 -6.98 -0.88
C MET A 100 6.39 -8.51 -0.83
N GLY A 101 5.33 -9.29 -1.04
CA GLY A 101 5.39 -10.73 -1.22
C GLY A 101 6.12 -11.18 -2.51
N CYS A 102 6.28 -10.28 -3.49
CA CYS A 102 7.06 -10.50 -4.71
C CYS A 102 8.55 -10.16 -4.56
N ALA A 103 8.98 -9.69 -3.38
CA ALA A 103 10.36 -9.30 -3.15
C ALA A 103 11.33 -10.49 -3.25
N SER A 104 12.48 -10.26 -3.89
CA SER A 104 13.63 -11.15 -3.89
C SER A 104 14.75 -10.53 -3.05
N GLU A 105 14.92 -11.02 -1.82
CA GLU A 105 15.99 -10.56 -0.91
C GLU A 105 17.38 -10.80 -1.49
N GLU A 106 17.58 -11.94 -2.15
CA GLU A 106 18.87 -12.32 -2.76
C GLU A 106 19.30 -11.35 -3.85
N LYS A 107 18.35 -10.75 -4.56
CA LYS A 107 18.58 -9.77 -5.61
C LYS A 107 18.43 -8.33 -5.12
N ASN A 108 18.01 -8.13 -3.87
CA ASN A 108 17.59 -6.83 -3.34
C ASN A 108 16.59 -6.12 -4.29
N ALA A 109 15.68 -6.90 -4.87
CA ALA A 109 14.81 -6.48 -5.96
C ALA A 109 13.35 -6.78 -5.67
N ILE A 110 12.45 -5.99 -6.24
CA ILE A 110 11.01 -6.22 -6.21
C ILE A 110 10.38 -5.64 -7.47
N ASN A 111 9.44 -6.38 -8.03
CA ASN A 111 8.56 -5.91 -9.08
C ASN A 111 7.25 -6.70 -9.06
N GLY A 112 6.20 -6.08 -9.56
CA GLY A 112 4.95 -6.77 -9.78
C GLY A 112 3.77 -5.83 -9.86
N VAL A 113 2.63 -6.43 -10.20
CA VAL A 113 1.35 -5.76 -10.37
C VAL A 113 0.28 -6.52 -9.59
N ILE A 114 -0.67 -5.77 -9.02
CA ILE A 114 -1.79 -6.33 -8.27
C ILE A 114 -3.07 -5.55 -8.60
N ASP A 115 -4.16 -6.29 -8.78
CA ASP A 115 -5.47 -5.68 -9.02
C ASP A 115 -6.03 -5.12 -7.71
N VAL A 116 -6.50 -3.88 -7.78
CA VAL A 116 -7.42 -3.28 -6.81
C VAL A 116 -8.83 -3.48 -7.36
N VAL A 117 -9.58 -4.37 -6.72
CA VAL A 117 -10.93 -4.79 -7.06
C VAL A 117 -11.82 -3.57 -7.35
N ASP A 118 -12.61 -3.67 -8.42
CA ASP A 118 -13.51 -2.63 -8.94
C ASP A 118 -12.87 -1.27 -9.27
N THR A 119 -11.54 -1.17 -9.30
CA THR A 119 -10.84 0.11 -9.45
C THR A 119 -9.81 0.13 -10.57
N GLY A 120 -8.78 -0.70 -10.48
CA GLY A 120 -7.64 -0.67 -11.40
C GLY A 120 -6.48 -1.50 -10.89
N ARG A 121 -5.26 -1.25 -11.36
CA ARG A 121 -4.05 -2.01 -11.03
C ARG A 121 -2.96 -1.12 -10.46
N VAL A 122 -2.32 -1.62 -9.41
CA VAL A 122 -1.15 -0.98 -8.81
C VAL A 122 0.07 -1.80 -9.15
N CYS A 123 1.12 -1.13 -9.57
CA CYS A 123 2.40 -1.71 -9.90
C CYS A 123 3.52 -1.15 -9.00
N VAL A 124 4.50 -1.99 -8.69
CA VAL A 124 5.81 -1.58 -8.17
C VAL A 124 6.88 -1.98 -9.17
N GLY A 125 7.78 -1.06 -9.48
CA GLY A 125 8.93 -1.31 -10.36
C GLY A 125 9.92 -0.15 -10.32
N ASP A 126 11.00 -0.27 -11.08
CA ASP A 126 11.97 0.81 -11.23
C ASP A 126 11.36 2.02 -11.99
N ARG A 127 12.17 3.05 -12.25
CA ARG A 127 11.68 4.26 -12.93
C ARG A 127 11.33 4.03 -14.40
N ALA A 128 11.88 2.98 -15.02
CA ALA A 128 11.66 2.60 -16.41
C ALA A 128 10.47 1.62 -16.56
N ALA A 129 10.00 1.02 -15.46
CA ALA A 129 8.90 0.07 -15.42
C ALA A 129 7.53 0.63 -15.84
N CYS A 130 7.43 1.95 -16.03
CA CYS A 130 6.19 2.59 -16.46
C CYS A 130 5.78 2.10 -17.85
N GLY A 131 4.61 1.50 -17.94
CA GLY A 131 4.06 0.97 -19.19
C GLY A 131 4.15 -0.55 -19.18
N ASP A 132 5.37 -1.07 -19.22
CA ASP A 132 5.68 -2.51 -19.20
C ASP A 132 4.93 -3.24 -18.08
N CYS A 133 4.84 -2.63 -16.91
CA CYS A 133 4.20 -3.25 -15.75
C CYS A 133 2.70 -3.54 -15.91
N PHE A 134 2.06 -2.95 -16.91
CA PHE A 134 0.63 -3.08 -17.19
C PHE A 134 0.32 -3.78 -18.52
N GLU A 135 1.36 -4.17 -19.28
CA GLU A 135 1.24 -4.82 -20.59
C GLU A 135 1.14 -6.36 -20.55
N ASP A 136 1.29 -6.96 -19.36
CA ASP A 136 1.11 -8.41 -19.13
C ASP A 136 -0.35 -8.89 -19.18
#